data_AF-A0A3D1ZNG8-F1
#
_entry.id   AF-A0A3D1ZNG8-F1
#
_cell.length_a   1.000
_cell.length_b   1.000
_cell.length_c   1.000
_cell.angle_alpha   90.00
_cell.angle_beta   90.00
_cell.angle_gamma   90.00
#
_symmetry.space_group_name_H-M   'P 1'
#
loop_
_entity.id
_entity.type
_entity.pdbx_description
1 polymer ?
#
loop_
_entity_poly.entity_id
_entity_poly.type
_entity_poly.pdbx_seq_one_letter_code
_entity_poly.pdbx_strand_id
1 'polypeptide(L)' 'MIANEFTTTMEPHEDGEFQFVTVLMRFHRTPTEVAELAAELGQHTETVLLYLGCSWGDITRLKDRGAII' A
#
# COMPACT_ATOMS: atom_id res chain seq x y z
N MET A 1 -19.11 -26.15 -6.36
CA MET A 1 -19.25 -24.86 -5.67
C MET A 1 -19.18 -23.76 -6.71
N ILE A 2 -20.03 -22.74 -6.62
CA ILE A 2 -19.87 -21.51 -7.42
C ILE A 2 -19.08 -20.55 -6.54
N ALA A 3 -17.85 -20.23 -6.94
CA ALA A 3 -17.04 -19.22 -6.28
C ALA A 3 -17.49 -17.84 -6.81
N ASN A 4 -17.78 -16.91 -5.91
CA ASN A 4 -18.20 -15.54 -6.25
C ASN A 4 -17.02 -14.58 -6.45
N GLU A 5 -15.78 -15.10 -6.35
CA GLU A 5 -14.51 -14.39 -6.55
C GLU A 5 -14.36 -13.14 -5.66
N PHE A 6 -15.09 -13.09 -4.53
CA PHE A 6 -14.99 -11.99 -3.57
C PHE A 6 -13.86 -12.15 -2.56
N THR A 7 -13.00 -13.14 -2.75
CA THR A 7 -11.79 -13.35 -1.96
C THR A 7 -10.58 -13.44 -2.87
N THR A 8 -9.49 -12.81 -2.48
CA THR A 8 -8.17 -12.98 -3.11
C THR A 8 -7.13 -13.31 -2.05
N THR A 9 -6.09 -14.01 -2.46
CA THR A 9 -4.91 -14.29 -1.63
C THR A 9 -3.75 -13.47 -2.17
N MET A 10 -2.94 -12.91 -1.28
CA MET A 10 -1.70 -12.23 -1.66
C MET A 10 -0.64 -12.58 -0.64
N GLU A 11 0.61 -12.61 -1.12
CA GLU A 11 1.78 -12.90 -0.31
C GLU A 11 2.41 -11.58 0.16
N PRO A 12 2.36 -11.27 1.47
CA PRO A 12 3.27 -10.31 2.09
C PRO A 12 4.70 -10.80 1.98
N HIS A 13 5.62 -9.88 1.74
CA HIS A 13 7.03 -10.20 1.52
C HIS A 13 7.71 -10.85 2.74
N GLU A 14 7.09 -10.76 3.94
CA GLU A 14 7.68 -11.26 5.20
C GLU A 14 6.76 -12.17 6.05
N ASP A 15 5.43 -12.16 5.89
CA ASP A 15 4.47 -12.78 6.85
C ASP A 15 3.63 -13.96 6.30
N GLY A 16 3.86 -14.41 5.06
CA GLY A 16 3.16 -15.56 4.45
C GLY A 16 1.73 -15.25 3.97
N GLU A 17 1.15 -16.15 3.17
CA GLU A 17 -0.13 -15.93 2.46
C GLU A 17 -1.27 -15.43 3.38
N PHE A 18 -1.90 -14.32 2.99
CA PHE A 18 -3.08 -13.79 3.67
C PHE A 18 -4.26 -13.70 2.69
N GLN A 19 -5.44 -14.16 3.12
CA GLN A 19 -6.67 -14.06 2.36
C GLN A 19 -7.47 -12.83 2.77
N PHE A 20 -7.93 -12.06 1.79
CA PHE A 20 -8.76 -10.88 2.02
C PHE A 20 -9.99 -10.85 1.14
N VAL A 21 -10.99 -10.13 1.64
CA VAL A 21 -12.20 -9.82 0.91
C VAL A 21 -11.88 -8.69 -0.08
N THR A 22 -12.14 -8.91 -1.36
CA THR A 22 -12.01 -7.88 -2.40
C THR A 22 -13.28 -7.03 -2.49
N VAL A 23 -13.32 -6.11 -3.44
CA VAL A 23 -14.46 -5.24 -3.70
C VAL A 23 -15.71 -6.09 -3.99
N LEU A 24 -16.74 -5.90 -3.19
CA LEU A 24 -17.99 -6.68 -3.22
C LEU A 24 -18.89 -6.33 -4.43
N MET A 25 -18.47 -5.38 -5.26
CA MET A 25 -19.23 -4.85 -6.39
C MET A 25 -18.40 -4.97 -7.65
N ARG A 26 -19.02 -5.47 -8.73
CA ARG A 26 -18.37 -5.60 -10.03
C ARG A 26 -18.75 -4.41 -10.92
N PHE A 27 -17.75 -3.64 -11.33
CA PHE A 27 -17.93 -2.53 -12.25
C PHE A 27 -17.56 -2.95 -13.67
N HIS A 28 -18.51 -2.85 -14.60
CA HIS A 28 -18.28 -3.28 -16.00
C HIS A 28 -17.28 -2.39 -16.74
N ARG A 29 -17.32 -1.07 -16.54
CA ARG A 29 -16.50 -0.11 -17.31
C ARG A 29 -15.12 0.14 -16.73
N THR A 30 -15.02 0.11 -15.41
CA THR A 30 -13.77 0.33 -14.67
C THR A 30 -13.68 -0.74 -13.61
N PRO A 31 -13.25 -1.97 -13.98
CA PRO A 31 -13.07 -3.04 -13.03
C PRO A 31 -12.21 -2.58 -11.85
N THR A 32 -12.54 -3.04 -10.65
CA THR A 32 -11.73 -2.76 -9.47
C THR A 32 -10.83 -3.94 -9.19
N GLU A 33 -9.55 -3.65 -8.99
CA GLU A 33 -8.53 -4.64 -8.66
C GLU A 33 -7.91 -4.26 -7.31
N VAL A 34 -7.56 -5.26 -6.52
CA VAL A 34 -6.72 -5.03 -5.34
C VAL A 34 -5.32 -4.75 -5.87
N ALA A 35 -4.87 -3.49 -5.77
CA ALA A 35 -3.64 -3.05 -6.41
C ALA A 35 -2.38 -3.50 -5.66
N GLU A 36 -2.35 -3.29 -4.34
CA GLU A 36 -1.16 -3.51 -3.50
C GLU A 36 -1.56 -3.90 -2.07
N LEU A 37 -0.60 -4.43 -1.31
CA LEU A 37 -0.77 -4.67 0.13
C LEU A 37 -0.96 -3.35 0.88
N ALA A 38 -1.47 -3.44 2.10
CA ALA A 38 -1.45 -2.31 3.01
C ALA A 38 -0.01 -1.82 3.19
N ALA A 39 0.20 -0.52 3.05
CA ALA A 39 1.52 0.07 3.20
C ALA A 39 2.05 -0.11 4.63
N GLU A 40 3.34 -0.42 4.75
CA GLU A 40 4.04 -0.39 6.03
C GLU A 40 4.15 1.05 6.56
N LEU A 41 4.39 1.17 7.87
CA LEU A 41 4.66 2.46 8.47
C LEU A 41 5.89 3.07 7.79
N GLY A 42 5.73 4.27 7.22
CA GLY A 42 6.82 4.97 6.56
C GLY A 42 7.09 4.60 5.09
N GLN A 43 6.49 3.52 4.55
CA GLN A 43 6.81 2.98 3.21
C GLN A 43 6.79 4.04 2.09
N HIS A 44 5.87 5.00 2.16
CA HIS A 44 5.71 6.05 1.15
C HIS A 44 6.09 7.45 1.64
N THR A 45 6.59 7.60 2.87
CA THR A 45 6.85 8.92 3.46
C THR A 45 7.85 9.71 2.64
N GLU A 46 8.99 9.11 2.28
CA GLU A 46 10.02 9.80 1.46
C GLU A 46 9.51 10.13 0.07
N THR A 47 8.82 9.19 -0.60
CA THR A 47 8.22 9.38 -1.92
C THR A 47 7.25 10.56 -1.93
N VAL A 48 6.38 10.66 -0.92
CA VAL A 48 5.42 11.76 -0.79
C VAL A 48 6.15 13.08 -0.50
N LEU A 49 7.15 13.09 0.39
CA LEU A 49 7.91 14.31 0.70
C LEU A 49 8.69 14.84 -0.50
N LEU A 50 9.31 13.95 -1.29
CA LEU A 50 9.96 14.32 -2.54
C LEU A 50 8.97 14.89 -3.54
N TYR A 51 7.79 14.27 -3.69
CA TYR A 51 6.73 14.77 -4.55
C TYR A 51 6.24 16.17 -4.12
N LEU A 52 6.22 16.45 -2.82
CA LEU A 52 5.88 17.76 -2.26
C LEU A 52 7.03 18.79 -2.35
N GLY A 53 8.19 18.41 -2.90
CA GLY A 53 9.32 19.29 -3.14
C GLY A 53 10.33 19.38 -2.00
N CYS A 54 10.25 18.50 -0.98
CA CYS A 54 11.33 18.38 0.00
C CYS A 54 12.61 17.87 -0.68
N SER A 55 13.75 18.40 -0.27
CA SER A 55 15.03 17.84 -0.68
C SER A 55 15.37 16.61 0.15
N TRP A 56 16.29 15.78 -0.34
CA TRP A 56 16.88 14.70 0.45
C TRP A 56 17.50 15.20 1.76
N GLY A 57 18.09 16.41 1.76
CA GLY A 57 18.64 17.02 2.97
C GLY A 57 17.58 17.34 4.02
N ASP A 58 16.39 17.79 3.60
CA ASP A 58 15.26 18.03 4.50
C ASP A 58 14.75 16.72 5.11
N ILE A 59 14.63 15.67 4.28
CA ILE A 59 14.17 14.35 4.70
C ILE A 59 15.14 13.74 5.71
N THR A 60 16.45 13.78 5.46
CA THR A 60 17.47 13.32 6.42
C THR A 60 17.35 14.08 7.73
N ARG A 61 17.20 15.42 7.69
CA ARG A 61 17.04 16.22 8.92
C ARG A 61 15.77 15.86 9.69
N LEU A 62 14.68 15.48 9.01
CA LEU A 62 13.45 15.02 9.67
C LEU A 62 13.65 13.65 10.34
N LYS A 63 14.36 12.73 9.69
CA LYS A 63 14.74 11.42 10.26
C LYS A 63 15.65 11.56 11.47
N ASP A 64 16.68 12.39 11.36
CA ASP A 64 17.64 12.65 12.45
C ASP A 64 16.95 13.22 13.70
N ARG A 65 15.85 13.96 13.51
CA ARG A 65 15.03 14.52 14.59
C ARG A 65 13.96 13.55 15.10
N GLY A 66 13.81 12.37 14.51
CA GLY A 66 12.74 11.42 14.80
C GLY A 66 11.34 11.94 14.46
N ALA A 67 11.24 12.94 13.57
CA ALA A 67 9.95 13.51 13.15
C ALA A 67 9.22 12.61 12.14
N ILE A 68 9.99 11.80 11.41
CA ILE A 68 9.54 10.73 10.51
C ILE A 68 10.44 9.51 10.74
N ILE A 69 10.00 8.34 10.26
CA ILE A 69 10.75 7.09 10.37
C ILE A 69 11.43 6.69 9.06
#